data_AF-A0A7S2VKQ6-F1
#
_entry.id   AF-A0A7S2VKQ6-F1
#
_cell.length_a   1.000
_cell.length_b   1.000
_cell.length_c   1.000
_cell.angle_alpha   90.00
_cell.angle_beta   90.00
_cell.angle_gamma   90.00
#
_symmetry.space_group_name_H-M   'P 1'
#
loop_
_entity.id
_entity.type
_entity.pdbx_description
1 polymer ?
#
loop_
_entity_poly.entity_id
_entity_poly.type
_entity_poly.pdbx_seq_one_letter_code
_entity_poly.pdbx_strand_id
1 'polypeptide(L)'
;FREPDTRPYSVSTWQVVHNYARLAQVWAGNHLDLFYKVKPQARFMWLGDLSDQHRVRDELKCKSLDWYLENVDHEMKWEAERLCLWTWSPAYYFMWCKNEPPLGRSTVDHLMP
;
A
#
# COMPACT_ATOMS: atom_id res chain seq x y z
N PHE A 1 -14.54 -4.19 -0.84
CA PHE A 1 -14.35 -5.31 0.10
C PHE A 1 -15.68 -6.01 0.29
N ARG A 2 -15.71 -7.31 0.62
CA ARG A 2 -16.98 -8.01 0.89
C ARG A 2 -17.71 -7.34 2.05
N GLU A 3 -19.03 -7.25 1.93
CA GLU A 3 -19.90 -6.82 3.03
C GLU A 3 -19.64 -7.67 4.27
N PRO A 4 -19.62 -7.08 5.48
CA PRO A 4 -19.32 -7.81 6.72
C PRO A 4 -20.09 -9.12 6.84
N ASP A 5 -21.38 -9.08 6.49
CA ASP A 5 -22.32 -10.19 6.64
C ASP A 5 -22.06 -11.36 5.68
N THR A 6 -21.30 -11.12 4.61
CA THR A 6 -20.98 -12.12 3.57
C THR A 6 -19.60 -12.75 3.74
N ARG A 7 -18.87 -12.39 4.80
CA ARG A 7 -17.51 -12.89 5.01
C ARG A 7 -17.56 -14.30 5.63
N PRO A 8 -16.74 -15.25 5.16
CA PRO A 8 -16.68 -16.59 5.74
C PRO A 8 -16.12 -16.59 7.17
N TYR A 9 -15.45 -15.51 7.60
CA TYR A 9 -14.93 -15.34 8.95
C TYR A 9 -14.80 -13.86 9.31
N SER A 10 -14.78 -13.56 10.62
CA SER A 10 -14.54 -12.22 11.15
C SER A 10 -13.11 -11.78 10.85
N VAL A 11 -12.97 -10.55 10.32
CA VAL A 11 -11.66 -9.96 10.00
C VAL A 11 -11.59 -8.58 10.65
N SER A 12 -10.60 -8.37 11.50
CA SER A 12 -10.32 -7.05 12.06
C SER A 12 -9.50 -6.20 11.09
N THR A 13 -9.65 -4.88 11.18
CA THR A 13 -8.83 -3.93 10.39
C THR A 13 -7.34 -4.13 10.67
N TRP A 14 -6.96 -4.43 11.92
CA TRP A 14 -5.57 -4.68 12.30
C TRP A 14 -4.98 -5.91 11.59
N GLN A 15 -5.72 -7.01 11.51
CA GLN A 15 -5.30 -8.21 10.76
C GLN A 15 -5.08 -7.90 9.27
N VAL A 16 -5.94 -7.06 8.68
CA VAL A 16 -5.80 -6.63 7.29
C VAL A 16 -4.50 -5.83 7.09
N VAL A 17 -4.24 -4.83 7.95
CA VAL A 17 -3.01 -4.03 7.83
C VAL A 17 -1.77 -4.90 8.07
N HIS A 18 -1.79 -5.81 9.05
CA HIS A 18 -0.70 -6.75 9.30
C HIS A 18 -0.34 -7.57 8.06
N ASN A 19 -1.35 -8.13 7.38
CA ASN A 19 -1.13 -8.94 6.19
C ASN A 19 -0.62 -8.12 5.00
N TYR A 20 -1.13 -6.90 4.81
CA TYR A 20 -0.58 -5.98 3.80
C TYR A 20 0.86 -5.57 4.11
N ALA A 21 1.22 -5.37 5.38
CA ALA A 21 2.59 -5.04 5.76
C ALA A 21 3.56 -6.20 5.51
N ARG A 22 3.12 -7.46 5.77
CA ARG A 22 3.89 -8.66 5.39
C ARG A 22 4.12 -8.72 3.88
N LEU A 23 3.08 -8.47 3.08
CA LEU A 23 3.20 -8.42 1.62
C LEU A 23 4.18 -7.33 1.17
N ALA A 24 4.04 -6.13 1.72
CA ALA A 24 4.88 -4.99 1.38
C ALA A 24 6.36 -5.28 1.71
N GLN A 25 6.66 -5.87 2.86
CA GLN A 25 8.04 -6.22 3.22
C GLN A 25 8.70 -7.20 2.23
N VAL A 26 7.93 -8.17 1.73
CA VAL A 26 8.47 -9.18 0.80
C VAL A 26 8.61 -8.61 -0.61
N TRP A 27 7.68 -7.75 -1.06
CA TRP A 27 7.58 -7.40 -2.48
C TRP A 27 7.88 -5.95 -2.81
N ALA A 28 7.67 -5.00 -1.89
CA ALA A 28 7.77 -3.57 -2.22
C ALA A 28 9.21 -3.08 -2.44
N GLY A 29 10.20 -3.78 -1.89
CA GLY A 29 11.62 -3.42 -2.04
C GLY A 29 11.86 -1.94 -1.70
N ASN A 30 12.43 -1.18 -2.64
CA ASN A 30 12.72 0.24 -2.46
C ASN A 30 11.47 1.14 -2.30
N HIS A 31 10.30 0.65 -2.66
CA HIS A 31 9.03 1.38 -2.55
C HIS A 31 8.33 1.18 -1.20
N LEU A 32 8.93 0.44 -0.28
CA LEU A 32 8.33 0.11 1.01
C LEU A 32 7.94 1.36 1.82
N ASP A 33 8.69 2.45 1.70
CA ASP A 33 8.37 3.70 2.38
C ASP A 33 7.07 4.35 1.88
N LEU A 34 6.68 4.14 0.62
CA LEU A 34 5.39 4.62 0.11
C LEU A 34 4.22 3.91 0.83
N PHE A 35 4.34 2.60 1.06
CA PHE A 35 3.35 1.86 1.84
C PHE A 35 3.24 2.42 3.26
N TYR A 36 4.38 2.68 3.92
CA TYR A 36 4.37 3.23 5.27
C TYR A 36 3.93 4.69 5.36
N LYS A 37 4.02 5.48 4.28
CA LYS A 37 3.40 6.81 4.24
C LYS A 37 1.88 6.70 4.32
N VAL A 38 1.29 5.71 3.64
CA VAL A 38 -0.17 5.47 3.62
C VAL A 38 -0.66 4.75 4.88
N LYS A 39 0.13 3.82 5.41
CA LYS A 39 -0.18 3.02 6.62
C LYS A 39 0.93 3.17 7.66
N PRO A 40 1.05 4.35 8.30
CA PRO A 40 2.15 4.63 9.23
C PRO A 40 2.17 3.73 10.47
N GLN A 41 1.00 3.27 10.92
CA GLN A 41 0.89 2.31 12.01
C GLN A 41 1.64 1.01 11.72
N ALA A 42 1.87 0.67 10.45
CA ALA A 42 2.57 -0.55 10.07
C ALA A 42 4.06 -0.54 10.36
N ARG A 43 4.69 0.64 10.54
CA ARG A 43 6.12 0.76 10.85
C ARG A 43 6.50 0.07 12.17
N PHE A 44 5.56 0.04 13.12
CA PHE A 44 5.78 -0.48 14.46
C PHE A 44 5.12 -1.84 14.71
N MET A 45 4.51 -2.43 13.67
CA MET A 45 3.88 -3.74 13.82
C MET A 45 4.94 -4.83 13.79
N TRP A 46 4.85 -5.76 14.73
CA TRP A 46 5.57 -7.02 14.63
C TRP A 46 4.92 -7.88 13.55
N LEU A 47 5.68 -8.23 12.52
CA LEU A 47 5.19 -8.97 11.36
C LEU A 47 5.45 -10.47 11.45
N GLY A 48 6.14 -10.95 12.49
CA GLY A 48 6.66 -12.32 12.56
C GLY A 48 7.81 -12.58 11.57
N ASP A 49 8.18 -13.84 11.41
CA ASP A 49 9.21 -14.24 10.44
C ASP A 49 8.64 -14.20 9.00
N LEU A 50 9.51 -13.75 8.08
CA LEU A 50 9.28 -13.65 6.64
C LEU A 50 10.32 -14.40 5.80
N SER A 51 11.25 -15.12 6.46
CA SER A 51 12.36 -15.83 5.82
C SER A 51 11.91 -16.76 4.70
N ASP A 52 10.86 -17.56 4.92
CA ASP A 52 10.31 -18.46 3.91
C ASP A 52 9.74 -17.72 2.70
N GLN A 53 9.06 -16.58 2.90
CA GLN A 53 8.51 -15.80 1.79
C GLN A 53 9.62 -15.17 0.94
N HIS A 54 10.69 -14.69 1.57
CA HIS A 54 11.89 -14.20 0.86
C HIS A 54 12.57 -15.34 0.10
N ARG A 55 12.75 -16.50 0.74
CA ARG A 55 13.33 -17.69 0.10
C ARG A 55 12.57 -18.10 -1.15
N VAL A 56 11.24 -18.21 -1.08
CA VAL A 56 10.40 -18.55 -2.25
C VAL A 56 10.56 -17.52 -3.37
N ARG A 57 10.59 -16.22 -3.04
CA ARG A 57 10.80 -15.14 -4.02
C ARG A 57 12.13 -15.30 -4.75
N ASP A 58 13.18 -15.62 -4.01
CA ASP A 58 14.53 -15.77 -4.53
C ASP A 58 14.71 -17.07 -5.33
N GLU A 59 14.13 -18.19 -4.85
CA GLU A 59 14.10 -19.49 -5.55
C GLU A 59 13.41 -19.39 -6.92
N LEU A 60 12.28 -18.67 -6.98
CA LEU A 60 11.52 -18.45 -8.20
C LEU A 60 12.12 -17.37 -9.12
N LYS A 61 13.21 -16.72 -8.71
CA LYS A 61 13.88 -15.64 -9.44
C LYS A 61 12.90 -14.54 -9.86
N CYS A 62 12.01 -14.17 -8.94
CA CYS A 62 10.99 -13.16 -9.19
C CYS A 62 11.60 -11.81 -9.55
N LYS A 63 10.88 -11.03 -10.36
CA LYS A 63 11.27 -9.66 -10.72
C LYS A 63 10.96 -8.68 -9.58
N SER A 64 11.68 -7.55 -9.56
CA SER A 64 11.46 -6.48 -8.58
C SER A 64 10.13 -5.75 -8.84
N LEU A 65 9.65 -5.02 -7.82
CA LEU A 65 8.50 -4.15 -8.00
C LEU A 65 8.76 -3.01 -9.02
N ASP A 66 10.00 -2.52 -9.12
CA ASP A 66 10.39 -1.57 -10.18
C ASP A 66 10.06 -2.12 -11.56
N TRP A 67 10.47 -3.36 -11.83
CA TRP A 67 10.18 -4.03 -13.09
C TRP A 67 8.67 -4.19 -13.28
N TYR A 68 7.92 -4.56 -12.24
CA TYR A 68 6.46 -4.68 -12.33
C TYR A 68 5.78 -3.35 -12.70
N LEU A 69 6.18 -2.26 -12.06
CA LEU A 69 5.70 -0.91 -12.34
C LEU A 69 6.06 -0.40 -13.74
N GLU A 70 7.14 -0.92 -14.31
CA GLU A 70 7.62 -0.55 -15.64
C GLU A 70 7.14 -1.46 -16.77
N ASN A 71 6.53 -2.61 -16.45
CA ASN A 71 6.20 -3.62 -17.47
C ASN A 71 4.76 -4.11 -17.37
N VAL A 72 4.14 -4.02 -16.19
CA VAL A 72 2.79 -4.54 -15.93
C VAL A 72 1.82 -3.42 -15.57
N ASP A 73 2.15 -2.61 -14.57
CA ASP A 73 1.23 -1.59 -14.02
C ASP A 73 1.84 -0.19 -14.08
N HIS A 74 1.88 0.35 -15.30
CA HIS A 74 2.45 1.65 -15.60
C HIS A 74 1.60 2.80 -15.03
N GLU A 75 0.29 2.60 -14.93
CA GLU A 75 -0.63 3.59 -14.35
C GLU A 75 -0.31 3.80 -12.87
N MET A 76 -0.05 2.72 -12.12
CA MET A 76 0.35 2.85 -10.71
C MET A 76 1.68 3.61 -10.56
N LYS A 77 2.64 3.45 -11.48
CA LYS A 77 3.90 4.22 -11.48
C LYS A 77 3.64 5.72 -11.67
N TRP A 78 2.75 6.06 -12.60
CA TRP A 78 2.33 7.44 -12.86
C TRP A 78 1.64 8.07 -11.64
N GLU A 79 0.76 7.31 -10.97
CA GLU A 79 0.02 7.75 -9.79
C GLU A 79 0.91 7.94 -8.55
N ALA A 80 1.88 7.06 -8.33
CA ALA A 80 2.74 7.09 -7.12
C ALA A 80 3.45 8.44 -6.91
N GLU A 81 3.76 9.17 -7.98
CA GLU A 81 4.39 10.49 -7.94
C GLU A 81 3.41 11.65 -7.71
N ARG A 82 2.10 11.39 -7.82
CA ARG A 82 1.04 12.42 -7.90
C ARG A 82 -0.05 12.25 -6.84
N LEU A 83 -0.10 11.10 -6.17
CA LEU A 83 -1.09 10.80 -5.12
C LEU A 83 -0.89 11.69 -3.88
N CYS A 84 -1.97 12.34 -3.46
CA CYS A 84 -2.12 12.92 -2.12
C CYS A 84 -3.15 12.12 -1.30
N LEU A 85 -3.13 12.28 0.02
CA LEU A 85 -4.05 11.60 0.94
C LEU A 85 -4.98 12.62 1.62
N TRP A 86 -6.28 12.38 1.58
CA TRP A 86 -7.29 13.25 2.19
C TRP A 86 -7.46 13.03 3.72
N THR A 87 -6.74 12.07 4.30
CA THR A 87 -6.88 11.72 5.71
C THR A 87 -6.21 12.76 6.61
N TRP A 88 -6.98 13.41 7.49
CA TRP A 88 -6.46 14.32 8.50
C TRP A 88 -5.60 13.54 9.52
N SER A 89 -4.28 13.74 9.45
CA SER A 89 -3.35 13.36 10.51
C SER A 89 -2.38 14.52 10.73
N PRO A 90 -2.24 15.06 11.95
CA PRO A 90 -1.32 16.16 12.27
C PRO A 90 0.14 15.87 11.89
N ALA A 91 0.53 14.60 11.78
CA ALA A 91 1.88 14.18 11.39
C ALA A 91 2.16 14.22 9.88
N TYR A 92 1.14 14.42 9.03
CA TYR A 92 1.25 14.25 7.57
C TYR A 92 0.67 15.44 6.76
N TYR A 93 0.70 16.65 7.33
CA TYR A 93 0.20 17.88 6.68
C TYR A 93 0.75 18.10 5.25
N PHE A 94 1.96 17.61 4.95
CA PHE A 94 2.59 17.75 3.63
C PHE A 94 2.03 16.80 2.54
N MET A 95 1.26 15.77 2.89
CA MET A 95 0.57 14.88 1.94
C MET A 95 -0.90 15.28 1.73
N TRP A 96 -1.30 16.45 2.24
CA TRP A 96 -2.67 16.93 2.18
C TRP A 96 -3.08 17.25 0.74
N CYS A 97 -4.22 16.70 0.32
CA CYS A 97 -4.81 17.03 -0.96
C CYS A 97 -5.34 18.45 -0.95
N LYS A 98 -5.01 19.21 -2.01
CA LYS A 98 -5.52 20.58 -2.19
C LYS A 98 -7.03 20.63 -2.48
N ASN A 99 -7.56 19.56 -3.09
CA ASN A 99 -8.96 19.43 -3.49
C ASN A 99 -9.59 18.18 -2.88
N GLU A 100 -10.93 18.15 -2.80
CA GLU A 100 -11.68 16.95 -2.41
C GLU A 100 -11.60 15.88 -3.51
N PRO A 101 -11.49 14.59 -3.16
CA PRO A 101 -11.52 13.53 -4.15
C PRO A 101 -12.89 13.42 -4.83
N PRO A 102 -12.94 13.02 -6.11
CA PRO A 102 -14.18 12.65 -6.77
C PRO A 102 -14.95 11.60 -5.95
N LEU A 103 -16.28 11.65 -6.02
CA LEU A 103 -17.15 10.80 -5.22
C LEU A 103 -16.76 9.31 -5.37
N GLY A 104 -16.45 8.64 -4.26
CA GLY A 104 -16.03 7.23 -4.24
C GLY A 104 -14.52 6.99 -4.38
N ARG A 105 -13.70 8.04 -4.52
CA ARG A 105 -12.23 7.94 -4.42
C ARG A 105 -11.72 8.41 -3.06
N SER A 106 -10.65 7.79 -2.61
CA SER A 106 -9.93 8.16 -1.37
C SER A 106 -8.65 8.95 -1.63
N THR A 107 -8.28 9.15 -2.90
CA THR A 107 -7.04 9.80 -3.34
C THR A 107 -7.33 10.73 -4.51
N VAL A 108 -6.64 11.88 -4.54
CA VAL A 108 -6.65 12.84 -5.65
C VAL A 108 -5.25 12.82 -6.25
N ASP A 109 -5.13 12.83 -7.57
CA ASP A 109 -3.84 13.13 -8.20
C ASP A 109 -3.76 14.65 -8.44
N HIS A 110 -2.56 15.21 -8.49
CA HIS A 110 -2.40 16.65 -8.70
C HIS A 110 -2.81 17.14 -10.11
N LEU A 111 -3.20 16.25 -11.04
CA LEU A 111 -3.39 16.54 -12.46
C LEU A 111 -4.71 16.06 -13.08
N MET A 112 -5.46 15.13 -12.49
CA MET A 112 -6.84 14.86 -12.88
C MET A 112 -7.75 15.86 -12.16
N PRO A 113 -8.57 16.61 -12.92
CA PRO A 113 -9.59 17.48 -12.35
C PRO A 113 -10.64 16.71 -11.56
#